data_AF-A0A820DHE7-F1
#
_entry.id   AF-A0A820DHE7-F1
#
_cell.length_a   1.000
_cell.length_b   1.000
_cell.length_c   1.000
_cell.angle_alpha   90.00
_cell.angle_beta   90.00
_cell.angle_gamma   90.00
#
_symmetry.space_group_name_H-M   'P 1'
#
loop_
_entity.id
_entity.type
_entity.pdbx_description
1 polymer ?
#
loop_
_entity_poly.entity_id
_entity_poly.type
_entity_poly.pdbx_seq_one_letter_code
_entity_poly.pdbx_strand_id
1 'polypeptide(L)'
;MTATTSTSTSATPTLTTSTSTTSLTTSTSTTSLTTTSTSTTSLTTTSTSTTSLITTSTSTTSLTTTSTSTIAITTTTAYTLCSGLRWNQSGIIVAGTGSSGSTATTLDRPESLYIDANDTLYVGDHYNSRIQKWTKGALSGITVAGTGAGADATTINHAQYVTLDKNGNMYVSGHLMDEVVRFSPNSANGTTVAGTGNSGSGLTQLNKVSDLIIDENFNLYIVDQNNNRIVKWTSNATSGTVLISHSYISNVVGILLDPYSSNQVYLSDNSRNKIYLWAFGASAPSVSLSQVNSTSSATLNGPIGIVYDSFNNLYVADQNNDRVVMYCVNSSVGIPVVGESGNTPSINQPFDVAFDSNLNLYVASTDYKVGKYQKL
;
A
#
# COMPACT_ATOMS: atom_id res chain seq x y z
N MET A 1 -17.04 18.55 49.55
CA MET A 1 -18.19 18.00 50.30
C MET A 1 -18.80 16.94 49.39
N THR A 2 -18.98 15.68 49.73
CA THR A 2 -19.12 14.97 51.02
C THR A 2 -18.41 13.61 50.91
N ALA A 3 -17.92 13.11 52.04
CA ALA A 3 -17.37 11.76 52.16
C ALA A 3 -18.48 10.72 52.26
N THR A 4 -18.22 9.51 51.75
CA THR A 4 -18.82 8.26 52.23
C THR A 4 -17.79 7.12 52.18
N THR A 5 -17.29 6.72 53.35
CA THR A 5 -16.80 5.37 53.69
C THR A 5 -18.00 4.41 53.75
N SER A 6 -17.98 3.09 53.59
CA SER A 6 -17.00 2.01 53.36
C SER A 6 -17.84 0.73 53.16
N THR A 7 -17.38 -0.26 52.41
CA THR A 7 -17.42 -1.69 52.82
C THR A 7 -16.56 -2.53 51.89
N SER A 8 -15.76 -3.40 52.49
CA SER A 8 -14.90 -4.36 51.82
C SER A 8 -15.72 -5.46 51.14
N THR A 9 -15.56 -5.57 49.83
CA THR A 9 -15.67 -6.83 49.11
C THR A 9 -14.47 -6.91 48.18
N SER A 10 -13.82 -8.07 48.11
CA SER A 10 -12.77 -8.39 47.13
C SER A 10 -13.34 -8.26 45.72
N ALA A 11 -13.34 -7.04 45.18
CA ALA A 11 -13.75 -6.71 43.83
C ALA A 11 -12.62 -5.91 43.20
N THR A 12 -12.20 -6.35 42.02
CA THR A 12 -11.32 -5.56 41.14
C THR A 12 -11.97 -4.19 40.95
N PRO A 13 -11.35 -3.08 41.39
CA PRO A 13 -11.97 -1.77 41.26
C PRO A 13 -12.13 -1.45 39.76
N THR A 14 -13.36 -1.44 39.28
CA THR A 14 -13.71 -1.08 37.91
C THR A 14 -14.07 0.40 37.92
N LEU A 15 -13.18 1.26 37.44
CA LEU A 15 -13.46 2.68 37.31
C LEU A 15 -14.08 2.93 35.93
N THR A 16 -15.40 3.10 35.89
CA THR A 16 -16.14 3.51 34.69
C THR A 16 -16.38 5.02 34.76
N THR A 17 -15.67 5.79 33.94
CA THR A 17 -15.89 7.24 33.82
C THR A 17 -16.52 7.54 32.47
N SER A 18 -17.81 7.88 32.45
CA SER A 18 -18.47 8.43 31.27
C SER A 18 -18.46 9.96 31.35
N THR A 19 -17.42 10.61 30.83
CA THR A 19 -17.43 12.04 30.39
C THR A 19 -16.06 12.46 29.88
N SER A 20 -16.07 13.52 29.05
CA SER A 20 -14.93 14.18 28.42
C SER A 20 -13.87 14.61 29.44
N THR A 21 -12.92 13.73 29.71
CA THR A 21 -11.82 13.96 30.64
C THR A 21 -10.51 13.95 29.87
N THR A 22 -9.77 15.07 29.94
CA THR A 22 -8.52 15.30 29.21
C THR A 22 -7.32 14.58 29.86
N SER A 23 -7.37 14.35 31.17
CA SER A 23 -6.30 13.68 31.93
C SER A 23 -6.86 12.88 33.11
N LEU A 24 -6.37 11.65 33.32
CA LEU A 24 -6.71 10.81 34.47
C LEU A 24 -5.44 10.44 35.25
N THR A 25 -5.44 10.70 36.56
CA THR A 25 -4.37 10.31 37.50
C THR A 25 -4.92 9.39 38.58
N THR A 26 -4.31 8.21 38.72
CA THR A 26 -4.71 7.21 39.73
C THR A 26 -3.48 6.68 40.48
N SER A 27 -3.57 6.60 41.82
CA SER A 27 -2.58 5.96 42.69
C SER A 27 -3.23 4.78 43.42
N THR A 28 -2.77 3.56 43.18
CA THR A 28 -3.35 2.35 43.79
C THR A 28 -2.28 1.34 44.19
N SER A 29 -2.52 0.58 45.25
CA SER A 29 -1.70 -0.56 45.71
C SER A 29 -2.23 -1.93 45.22
N THR A 30 -3.04 -1.95 44.17
CA THR A 30 -3.77 -3.14 43.67
C THR A 30 -3.18 -3.70 42.37
N THR A 31 -3.34 -5.01 42.16
CA THR A 31 -2.69 -5.82 41.10
C THR A 31 -3.31 -5.72 39.69
N SER A 32 -4.49 -5.10 39.52
CA SER A 32 -5.11 -4.91 38.20
C SER A 32 -5.96 -3.64 38.13
N LEU A 33 -5.90 -2.93 37.00
CA LEU A 33 -6.67 -1.72 36.74
C LEU A 33 -7.30 -1.80 35.34
N THR A 34 -8.60 -1.56 35.24
CA THR A 34 -9.33 -1.53 33.95
C THR A 34 -9.96 -0.14 33.78
N THR A 35 -9.64 0.52 32.66
CA THR A 35 -10.21 1.83 32.32
C THR A 35 -10.80 1.81 30.91
N THR A 36 -11.98 2.42 30.78
CA THR A 36 -12.70 2.56 29.52
C THR A 36 -13.04 4.04 29.34
N SER A 37 -12.52 4.67 28.29
CA SER A 37 -12.81 6.08 27.98
C SER A 37 -12.96 6.29 26.48
N THR A 38 -13.84 7.20 26.10
CA THR A 38 -14.16 7.55 24.71
C THR A 38 -13.40 8.80 24.21
N SER A 39 -12.65 9.50 25.06
CA SER A 39 -12.03 10.79 24.68
C SER A 39 -10.82 11.23 25.53
N THR A 40 -9.92 10.33 25.94
CA THR A 40 -8.72 10.69 26.73
C THR A 40 -7.51 11.09 25.88
N THR A 41 -6.84 12.18 26.27
CA THR A 41 -5.63 12.71 25.60
C THR A 41 -4.33 12.27 26.29
N SER A 42 -4.34 12.13 27.63
CA SER A 42 -3.21 11.62 28.42
C SER A 42 -3.64 10.80 29.63
N LEU A 43 -2.89 9.74 29.94
CA LEU A 43 -3.08 8.89 31.12
C LEU A 43 -1.76 8.80 31.89
N THR A 44 -1.79 9.09 33.19
CA THR A 44 -0.62 8.98 34.07
C THR A 44 -0.94 8.11 35.28
N THR A 45 -0.25 6.99 35.41
CA THR A 45 -0.43 6.03 36.50
C THR A 45 0.85 5.89 37.30
N THR A 46 0.77 6.02 38.62
CA THR A 46 1.91 5.79 39.52
C THR A 46 1.59 4.58 40.39
N SER A 47 2.36 3.49 40.21
CA SER A 47 2.19 2.23 40.95
C SER A 47 3.52 1.78 41.55
N THR A 48 3.47 1.26 42.78
CA THR A 48 4.62 0.73 43.53
C THR A 48 4.66 -0.80 43.54
N SER A 49 3.76 -1.48 42.81
CA SER A 49 3.67 -2.96 42.76
C SER A 49 3.31 -3.47 41.36
N THR A 50 3.60 -4.74 41.07
CA THR A 50 3.37 -5.38 39.77
C THR A 50 1.90 -5.23 39.35
N THR A 51 1.68 -4.49 38.26
CA THR A 51 0.35 -4.12 37.78
C THR A 51 0.18 -4.56 36.33
N SER A 52 -0.85 -5.33 36.05
CA SER A 52 -1.34 -5.53 34.67
C SER A 52 -2.31 -4.39 34.35
N LEU A 53 -1.96 -3.55 33.37
CA LEU A 53 -2.76 -2.40 32.96
C LEU A 53 -3.48 -2.72 31.65
N ILE A 54 -4.81 -2.71 31.66
CA ILE A 54 -5.62 -2.86 30.44
C ILE A 54 -6.32 -1.53 30.19
N THR A 55 -5.96 -0.87 29.09
CA THR A 55 -6.56 0.40 28.65
C THR A 55 -7.35 0.17 27.37
N THR A 56 -8.59 0.64 27.36
CA THR A 56 -9.45 0.65 26.16
C THR A 56 -9.78 2.11 25.84
N SER A 57 -9.26 2.62 24.73
CA SER A 57 -9.45 4.00 24.28
C SER A 57 -9.72 4.03 22.78
N THR A 58 -10.70 4.81 22.34
CA THR A 58 -11.04 5.03 20.93
C THR A 58 -10.23 6.16 20.28
N SER A 59 -9.26 6.77 21.00
CA SER A 59 -8.45 7.90 20.53
C SER A 59 -6.96 7.72 20.86
N THR A 60 -6.07 8.38 20.09
CA THR A 60 -4.61 8.40 20.32
C THR A 60 -4.31 8.86 21.73
N THR A 61 -3.81 7.96 22.57
CA THR A 61 -3.56 8.23 23.99
C THR A 61 -2.06 8.23 24.21
N SER A 62 -1.50 9.32 24.74
CA SER A 62 -0.11 9.33 25.20
C SER A 62 -0.07 8.76 26.63
N LEU A 63 0.70 7.69 26.83
CA LEU A 63 0.94 7.09 28.15
C LEU A 63 2.34 7.43 28.64
N THR A 64 2.42 7.94 29.86
CA THR A 64 3.68 8.12 30.59
C THR A 64 3.59 7.32 31.88
N THR A 65 4.51 6.35 32.04
CA THR A 65 4.60 5.51 33.23
C THR A 65 5.95 5.73 33.91
N THR A 66 5.93 5.97 35.21
CA THR A 66 7.12 5.90 36.07
C THR A 66 7.01 4.65 36.93
N SER A 67 7.47 3.50 36.42
CA SER A 67 7.61 2.28 37.22
C SER A 67 8.88 1.51 36.83
N THR A 68 9.42 0.74 37.78
CA THR A 68 10.60 -0.12 37.63
C THR A 68 10.26 -1.55 37.19
N SER A 69 9.07 -1.79 36.63
CA SER A 69 8.58 -3.13 36.26
C SER A 69 8.10 -3.19 34.82
N THR A 70 8.29 -4.35 34.16
CA THR A 70 7.86 -4.63 32.80
C THR A 70 6.34 -4.62 32.67
N ILE A 71 5.80 -3.76 31.79
CA ILE A 71 4.37 -3.67 31.49
C ILE A 71 4.13 -4.25 30.09
N ALA A 72 3.27 -5.27 29.98
CA ALA A 72 2.78 -5.77 28.70
C ALA A 72 1.57 -4.92 28.26
N ILE A 73 1.74 -4.13 27.20
CA ILE A 73 0.67 -3.32 26.61
C ILE A 73 0.07 -4.11 25.45
N THR A 74 -1.20 -4.49 25.54
CA THR A 74 -1.96 -5.06 24.42
C THR A 74 -2.91 -4.00 23.88
N THR A 75 -2.52 -3.34 22.79
CA THR A 75 -3.39 -2.39 22.08
C THR A 75 -4.41 -3.17 21.24
N THR A 76 -5.64 -3.28 21.73
CA THR A 76 -6.71 -4.05 21.08
C THR A 76 -7.42 -3.28 19.96
N THR A 77 -7.20 -1.97 19.82
CA THR A 77 -7.92 -1.09 18.89
C THR A 77 -7.50 -1.21 17.43
N ALA A 78 -6.23 -1.46 17.12
CA ALA A 78 -5.78 -1.63 15.73
C ALA A 78 -6.33 -2.92 15.09
N TYR A 79 -6.53 -3.97 15.91
CA TYR A 79 -7.07 -5.25 15.45
C TYR A 79 -8.58 -5.21 15.18
N THR A 80 -9.34 -4.32 15.83
CA THR A 80 -10.81 -4.31 15.68
C THR A 80 -11.29 -3.68 14.36
N LEU A 81 -10.50 -2.80 13.75
CA LEU A 81 -10.85 -2.14 12.47
C LEU A 81 -10.64 -3.05 11.25
N CYS A 82 -9.62 -3.91 11.28
CA CYS A 82 -9.33 -4.82 10.17
C CYS A 82 -10.25 -6.03 10.07
N SER A 83 -10.78 -6.53 11.19
CA SER A 83 -11.55 -7.79 11.21
C SER A 83 -12.89 -7.71 10.45
N GLY A 84 -13.35 -6.49 10.14
CA GLY A 84 -14.53 -6.20 9.35
C GLY A 84 -14.29 -6.05 7.85
N LEU A 85 -13.06 -5.76 7.40
CA LEU A 85 -12.76 -5.66 5.97
C LEU A 85 -12.55 -7.06 5.39
N ARG A 86 -13.46 -7.47 4.51
CA ARG A 86 -13.44 -8.78 3.86
C ARG A 86 -13.90 -8.62 2.42
N TRP A 87 -13.45 -9.53 1.57
CA TRP A 87 -13.85 -9.61 0.18
C TRP A 87 -14.44 -10.98 -0.11
N ASN A 88 -15.38 -11.01 -1.05
CA ASN A 88 -15.82 -12.26 -1.63
C ASN A 88 -14.60 -12.98 -2.22
N GLN A 89 -14.48 -14.29 -1.94
CA GLN A 89 -13.42 -15.12 -2.51
C GLN A 89 -13.69 -15.47 -3.98
N SER A 90 -14.92 -15.27 -4.44
CA SER A 90 -15.28 -15.27 -5.85
C SER A 90 -15.44 -13.84 -6.36
N GLY A 91 -14.59 -13.45 -7.31
CA GLY A 91 -14.67 -12.20 -8.06
C GLY A 91 -15.23 -12.37 -9.47
N ILE A 92 -15.11 -11.31 -10.26
CA ILE A 92 -15.44 -11.30 -11.69
C ILE A 92 -14.24 -10.80 -12.50
N ILE A 93 -14.14 -11.20 -13.76
CA ILE A 93 -13.14 -10.63 -14.67
C ILE A 93 -13.66 -9.28 -15.16
N VAL A 94 -12.84 -8.24 -15.04
CA VAL A 94 -13.20 -6.86 -15.43
C VAL A 94 -12.33 -6.30 -16.56
N ALA A 95 -11.20 -6.96 -16.85
CA ALA A 95 -10.38 -6.70 -18.02
C ALA A 95 -9.63 -7.98 -18.42
N GLY A 96 -9.42 -8.16 -19.73
CA GLY A 96 -8.86 -9.41 -20.28
C GLY A 96 -9.90 -10.54 -20.34
N THR A 97 -9.47 -11.70 -20.85
CA THR A 97 -10.34 -12.88 -21.00
C THR A 97 -9.80 -14.12 -20.29
N GLY A 98 -8.63 -14.03 -19.64
CA GLY A 98 -7.93 -15.22 -19.14
C GLY A 98 -7.08 -15.92 -20.19
N SER A 99 -6.93 -15.33 -21.38
CA SER A 99 -6.09 -15.84 -22.46
C SER A 99 -5.26 -14.70 -23.05
N SER A 100 -3.98 -15.00 -23.34
CA SER A 100 -3.06 -14.05 -23.95
C SER A 100 -3.57 -13.58 -25.32
N GLY A 101 -3.40 -12.30 -25.61
CA GLY A 101 -3.67 -11.73 -26.93
C GLY A 101 -3.59 -10.20 -26.94
N SER A 102 -3.63 -9.61 -28.13
CA SER A 102 -3.42 -8.17 -28.36
C SER A 102 -4.68 -7.40 -28.80
N THR A 103 -5.85 -8.04 -28.83
CA THR A 103 -7.12 -7.38 -29.16
C THR A 103 -7.57 -6.42 -28.06
N ALA A 104 -8.62 -5.64 -28.29
CA ALA A 104 -9.17 -4.73 -27.29
C ALA A 104 -9.73 -5.45 -26.04
N THR A 105 -10.07 -6.74 -26.14
CA THR A 105 -10.65 -7.52 -25.04
C THR A 105 -9.65 -8.41 -24.31
N THR A 106 -8.49 -8.67 -24.91
CA THR A 106 -7.45 -9.56 -24.37
C THR A 106 -6.28 -8.74 -23.82
N LEU A 107 -5.54 -9.31 -22.87
CA LEU A 107 -4.33 -8.74 -22.29
C LEU A 107 -3.19 -9.75 -22.43
N ASP A 108 -1.95 -9.29 -22.32
CA ASP A 108 -0.76 -10.12 -22.24
C ASP A 108 0.19 -9.62 -21.14
N ARG A 109 0.24 -10.38 -20.05
CA ARG A 109 1.00 -10.08 -18.82
C ARG A 109 0.64 -8.70 -18.23
N PRO A 110 -0.59 -8.51 -17.70
CA PRO A 110 -0.95 -7.25 -17.04
C PRO A 110 -0.15 -7.06 -15.75
N GLU A 111 0.67 -6.01 -15.66
CA GLU A 111 1.62 -5.83 -14.54
C GLU A 111 1.37 -4.60 -13.67
N SER A 112 0.61 -3.62 -14.15
CA SER A 112 0.36 -2.37 -13.43
C SER A 112 -1.12 -2.04 -13.50
N LEU A 113 -1.68 -1.63 -12.37
CA LEU A 113 -3.04 -1.17 -12.23
C LEU A 113 -3.06 0.25 -11.68
N TYR A 114 -3.90 1.10 -12.27
CA TYR A 114 -4.30 2.35 -11.66
C TYR A 114 -5.80 2.52 -11.80
N ILE A 115 -6.48 2.92 -10.73
CA ILE A 115 -7.91 3.23 -10.75
C ILE A 115 -8.09 4.71 -10.40
N ASP A 116 -8.71 5.47 -11.30
CA ASP A 116 -8.96 6.89 -11.08
C ASP A 116 -10.19 7.13 -10.18
N ALA A 117 -10.42 8.39 -9.82
CA ALA A 117 -11.56 8.79 -8.99
C ALA A 117 -12.94 8.52 -9.62
N ASN A 118 -13.02 8.19 -10.91
CA ASN A 118 -14.24 7.82 -11.61
C ASN A 118 -14.43 6.30 -11.71
N ASP A 119 -13.66 5.51 -10.95
CA ASP A 119 -13.57 4.04 -11.07
C ASP A 119 -13.12 3.58 -12.48
N THR A 120 -12.36 4.39 -13.21
CA THR A 120 -11.78 3.95 -14.50
C THR A 120 -10.49 3.19 -14.23
N LEU A 121 -10.42 1.96 -14.74
CA LEU A 121 -9.26 1.10 -14.65
C LEU A 121 -8.29 1.37 -15.80
N TYR A 122 -7.02 1.57 -15.47
CA TYR A 122 -5.88 1.62 -16.38
C TYR A 122 -5.03 0.38 -16.13
N VAL A 123 -4.68 -0.34 -17.19
CA VAL A 123 -3.92 -1.58 -17.13
C VAL A 123 -2.67 -1.46 -17.98
N GLY A 124 -1.53 -1.69 -17.36
CA GLY A 124 -0.25 -1.92 -18.03
C GLY A 124 -0.22 -3.27 -18.72
N ASP A 125 -0.52 -3.30 -20.02
CA ASP A 125 -0.56 -4.50 -20.85
C ASP A 125 0.84 -4.75 -21.44
N HIS A 126 1.72 -5.23 -20.55
CA HIS A 126 3.18 -5.18 -20.70
C HIS A 126 3.68 -5.77 -22.03
N TYR A 127 3.33 -7.02 -22.34
CA TYR A 127 3.85 -7.68 -23.54
C TYR A 127 3.21 -7.16 -24.83
N ASN A 128 2.05 -6.52 -24.74
CA ASN A 128 1.49 -5.75 -25.84
C ASN A 128 2.05 -4.31 -25.93
N SER A 129 2.93 -3.91 -25.00
CA SER A 129 3.58 -2.59 -24.98
C SER A 129 2.59 -1.43 -25.02
N ARG A 130 1.50 -1.53 -24.24
CA ARG A 130 0.43 -0.54 -24.25
C ARG A 130 -0.23 -0.35 -22.88
N ILE A 131 -0.88 0.79 -22.70
CA ILE A 131 -1.78 1.05 -21.58
C ILE A 131 -3.24 0.95 -22.06
N GLN A 132 -4.00 0.05 -21.45
CA GLN A 132 -5.42 -0.17 -21.74
C GLN A 132 -6.29 0.54 -20.70
N LYS A 133 -7.23 1.37 -21.14
CA LYS A 133 -8.25 2.01 -20.31
C LYS A 133 -9.57 1.25 -20.40
N TRP A 134 -10.15 0.92 -19.25
CA TRP A 134 -11.43 0.24 -19.10
C TRP A 134 -12.34 1.03 -18.18
N THR A 135 -13.42 1.60 -18.73
CA THR A 135 -14.47 2.22 -17.90
C THR A 135 -15.31 1.15 -17.23
N LYS A 136 -15.94 1.47 -16.10
CA LYS A 136 -16.82 0.56 -15.36
C LYS A 136 -17.87 -0.10 -16.27
N GLY A 137 -17.85 -1.43 -16.34
CA GLY A 137 -18.78 -2.22 -17.17
C GLY A 137 -18.44 -2.29 -18.66
N ALA A 138 -17.31 -1.75 -19.10
CA ALA A 138 -16.85 -1.89 -20.48
C ALA A 138 -16.59 -3.36 -20.84
N LEU A 139 -16.93 -3.74 -22.07
CA LEU A 139 -16.66 -5.08 -22.60
C LEU A 139 -15.29 -5.20 -23.29
N SER A 140 -14.67 -4.05 -23.60
CA SER A 140 -13.36 -3.95 -24.23
C SER A 140 -12.61 -2.72 -23.73
N GLY A 141 -11.28 -2.80 -23.72
CA GLY A 141 -10.40 -1.69 -23.41
C GLY A 141 -10.18 -0.77 -24.59
N ILE A 142 -9.70 0.44 -24.27
CA ILE A 142 -9.24 1.43 -25.25
C ILE A 142 -7.76 1.65 -25.01
N THR A 143 -6.94 1.52 -26.06
CA THR A 143 -5.52 1.85 -25.97
C THR A 143 -5.35 3.35 -25.79
N VAL A 144 -4.76 3.78 -24.68
CA VAL A 144 -4.55 5.22 -24.35
C VAL A 144 -3.09 5.65 -24.40
N ALA A 145 -2.15 4.71 -24.42
CA ALA A 145 -0.73 4.96 -24.68
C ALA A 145 -0.03 3.70 -25.17
N GLY A 146 1.08 3.86 -25.89
CA GLY A 146 1.86 2.76 -26.48
C GLY A 146 1.31 2.24 -27.81
N THR A 147 1.67 1.00 -28.15
CA THR A 147 1.36 0.41 -29.45
C THR A 147 -0.16 0.36 -29.70
N GLY A 148 -0.60 0.98 -30.80
CA GLY A 148 -2.01 1.04 -31.20
C GLY A 148 -2.82 2.18 -30.56
N ALA A 149 -2.19 3.12 -29.85
CA ALA A 149 -2.84 4.35 -29.39
C ALA A 149 -2.98 5.36 -30.54
N GLY A 150 -4.21 5.73 -30.92
CA GLY A 150 -4.47 6.70 -32.00
C GLY A 150 -3.96 6.26 -33.38
N ALA A 151 -4.23 7.05 -34.42
CA ALA A 151 -3.84 6.72 -35.80
C ALA A 151 -2.32 6.84 -36.08
N ASP A 152 -1.55 7.44 -35.15
CA ASP A 152 -0.11 7.69 -35.27
C ASP A 152 0.64 7.18 -34.02
N ALA A 153 0.64 5.86 -33.82
CA ALA A 153 1.35 5.19 -32.73
C ALA A 153 2.87 5.26 -32.93
N THR A 154 3.51 6.38 -32.56
CA THR A 154 4.99 6.54 -32.62
C THR A 154 5.63 7.03 -31.32
N THR A 155 4.87 7.15 -30.25
CA THR A 155 5.34 7.63 -28.93
C THR A 155 6.31 6.73 -28.18
N ILE A 156 5.81 5.58 -27.74
CA ILE A 156 6.43 4.77 -26.70
C ILE A 156 6.32 3.29 -27.04
N ASN A 157 7.46 2.60 -27.06
CA ASN A 157 7.53 1.14 -27.11
C ASN A 157 7.78 0.65 -25.68
N HIS A 158 7.18 -0.48 -25.29
CA HIS A 158 7.29 -1.09 -23.95
C HIS A 158 6.55 -0.36 -22.81
N ALA A 159 5.44 0.33 -23.10
CA ALA A 159 4.58 0.90 -22.07
C ALA A 159 4.10 -0.19 -21.09
N GLN A 160 4.32 0.02 -19.79
CA GLN A 160 4.10 -1.00 -18.77
C GLN A 160 3.50 -0.41 -17.49
N TYR A 161 4.18 0.55 -16.85
CA TYR A 161 3.71 1.11 -15.58
C TYR A 161 2.95 2.41 -15.83
N VAL A 162 1.88 2.63 -15.07
CA VAL A 162 1.00 3.79 -15.24
C VAL A 162 0.59 4.38 -13.90
N THR A 163 0.66 5.71 -13.79
CA THR A 163 0.02 6.48 -12.72
C THR A 163 -0.57 7.76 -13.29
N LEU A 164 -1.58 8.32 -12.64
CA LEU A 164 -2.17 9.60 -13.03
C LEU A 164 -1.97 10.65 -11.93
N ASP A 165 -1.78 11.89 -12.34
CA ASP A 165 -1.85 13.03 -11.43
C ASP A 165 -3.28 13.51 -11.21
N LYS A 166 -3.46 14.45 -10.27
CA LYS A 166 -4.76 15.05 -9.94
C LYS A 166 -5.42 15.85 -11.07
N ASN A 167 -4.68 16.19 -12.12
CA ASN A 167 -5.20 16.85 -13.32
C ASN A 167 -5.58 15.82 -14.41
N GLY A 168 -5.39 14.52 -14.14
CA GLY A 168 -5.63 13.43 -15.09
C GLY A 168 -4.51 13.27 -16.12
N ASN A 169 -3.35 13.90 -15.97
CA ASN A 169 -2.21 13.58 -16.82
C ASN A 169 -1.69 12.20 -16.46
N MET A 170 -1.44 11.38 -17.47
CA MET A 170 -0.95 10.02 -17.32
C MET A 170 0.56 9.99 -17.46
N TYR A 171 1.23 9.29 -16.55
CA TYR A 171 2.67 9.10 -16.54
C TYR A 171 2.95 7.62 -16.78
N VAL A 172 3.69 7.35 -17.84
CA VAL A 172 3.94 5.98 -18.31
C VAL A 172 5.44 5.73 -18.34
N SER A 173 5.85 4.55 -17.88
CA SER A 173 7.20 4.04 -18.04
C SER A 173 7.20 2.58 -18.50
N GLY A 174 8.38 2.09 -18.81
CA GLY A 174 8.59 0.74 -19.32
C GLY A 174 10.00 0.24 -19.02
N HIS A 175 10.15 -1.07 -18.85
CA HIS A 175 11.43 -1.69 -18.49
C HIS A 175 12.56 -1.50 -19.54
N LEU A 176 12.23 -1.16 -20.79
CA LEU A 176 13.17 -0.81 -21.86
C LEU A 176 13.07 0.64 -22.31
N MET A 177 12.26 1.44 -21.63
CA MET A 177 12.12 2.86 -21.94
C MET A 177 13.24 3.68 -21.30
N ASP A 178 13.68 3.33 -20.09
CA ASP A 178 14.66 4.12 -19.31
C ASP A 178 14.30 5.62 -19.19
N GLU A 179 12.99 5.89 -19.24
CA GLU A 179 12.37 7.21 -19.16
C GLU A 179 10.94 7.10 -18.62
N VAL A 180 10.40 8.25 -18.22
CA VAL A 180 8.98 8.43 -17.89
C VAL A 180 8.40 9.46 -18.86
N VAL A 181 7.30 9.09 -19.52
CA VAL A 181 6.61 9.91 -20.50
C VAL A 181 5.25 10.33 -19.96
N ARG A 182 4.98 11.64 -19.97
CA ARG A 182 3.70 12.23 -19.56
C ARG A 182 2.80 12.48 -20.77
N PHE A 183 1.55 12.06 -20.67
CA PHE A 183 0.48 12.33 -21.62
C PHE A 183 -0.58 13.21 -20.96
N SER A 184 -0.94 14.31 -21.61
CA SER A 184 -2.11 15.08 -21.19
C SER A 184 -3.41 14.30 -21.46
N PRO A 185 -4.50 14.58 -20.73
CA PRO A 185 -5.78 13.92 -20.95
C PRO A 185 -6.17 13.94 -22.44
N ASN A 186 -6.47 12.76 -23.00
CA ASN A 186 -6.85 12.55 -24.39
C ASN A 186 -5.77 12.88 -25.45
N SER A 187 -4.52 13.13 -25.05
CA SER A 187 -3.40 13.30 -25.99
C SER A 187 -2.83 11.95 -26.40
N ALA A 188 -2.64 11.74 -27.71
CA ALA A 188 -1.86 10.61 -28.23
C ALA A 188 -0.33 10.87 -28.15
N ASN A 189 0.08 12.13 -27.97
CA ASN A 189 1.49 12.52 -27.90
C ASN A 189 1.94 12.71 -26.46
N GLY A 190 3.05 12.08 -26.11
CA GLY A 190 3.69 12.18 -24.80
C GLY A 190 4.87 13.15 -24.81
N THR A 191 5.33 13.52 -23.61
CA THR A 191 6.58 14.27 -23.39
C THR A 191 7.39 13.58 -22.31
N THR A 192 8.67 13.30 -22.58
CA THR A 192 9.59 12.79 -21.56
C THR A 192 9.75 13.80 -20.44
N VAL A 193 9.52 13.35 -19.19
CA VAL A 193 9.58 14.18 -17.98
C VAL A 193 10.60 13.68 -16.96
N ALA A 194 11.15 12.48 -17.13
CA ALA A 194 12.28 11.95 -16.38
C ALA A 194 13.03 10.93 -17.23
N GLY A 195 14.34 10.78 -17.00
CA GLY A 195 15.19 9.91 -17.84
C GLY A 195 15.59 10.53 -19.18
N THR A 196 16.32 9.76 -19.98
CA THR A 196 16.82 10.21 -21.32
C THR A 196 16.53 9.19 -22.43
N GLY A 197 15.80 8.12 -22.14
CA GLY A 197 15.63 7.01 -23.08
C GLY A 197 16.85 6.09 -23.17
N ASN A 198 17.92 6.36 -22.41
CA ASN A 198 19.16 5.61 -22.44
C ASN A 198 19.54 5.16 -21.03
N SER A 199 19.68 3.84 -20.85
CA SER A 199 20.12 3.24 -19.59
C SER A 199 21.40 3.89 -19.05
N GLY A 200 21.40 4.17 -17.75
CA GLY A 200 22.57 4.66 -17.04
C GLY A 200 22.26 4.98 -15.58
N SER A 201 23.29 5.37 -14.83
CA SER A 201 23.19 5.65 -13.39
C SER A 201 23.36 7.13 -13.05
N GLY A 202 23.55 8.00 -14.06
CA GLY A 202 23.59 9.45 -13.88
C GLY A 202 22.28 10.01 -13.29
N LEU A 203 22.32 11.24 -12.78
CA LEU A 203 21.13 11.89 -12.22
C LEU A 203 20.08 12.27 -13.27
N THR A 204 20.42 12.24 -14.56
CA THR A 204 19.47 12.41 -15.66
C THR A 204 18.98 11.08 -16.23
N GLN A 205 19.60 9.96 -15.85
CA GLN A 205 19.38 8.65 -16.45
C GLN A 205 18.61 7.74 -15.49
N LEU A 206 17.90 6.78 -16.07
CA LEU A 206 17.24 5.67 -15.38
C LEU A 206 17.75 4.36 -15.99
N ASN A 207 17.52 3.24 -15.31
CA ASN A 207 17.87 1.92 -15.80
C ASN A 207 16.83 0.91 -15.31
N LYS A 208 15.96 0.49 -16.23
CA LYS A 208 14.84 -0.44 -15.99
C LYS A 208 13.92 0.06 -14.88
N VAL A 209 13.04 1.00 -15.22
CA VAL A 209 12.01 1.46 -14.28
C VAL A 209 11.05 0.31 -13.97
N SER A 210 10.76 0.07 -12.70
CA SER A 210 9.83 -1.01 -12.28
C SER A 210 8.55 -0.53 -11.63
N ASP A 211 8.46 0.73 -11.19
CA ASP A 211 7.23 1.36 -10.72
C ASP A 211 7.45 2.87 -10.57
N LEU A 212 6.36 3.64 -10.55
CA LEU A 212 6.36 5.09 -10.38
C LEU A 212 5.06 5.59 -9.74
N ILE A 213 5.20 6.61 -8.91
CA ILE A 213 4.08 7.34 -8.32
C ILE A 213 4.31 8.84 -8.37
N ILE A 214 3.23 9.60 -8.36
CA ILE A 214 3.27 11.07 -8.38
C ILE A 214 2.55 11.65 -7.16
N ASP A 215 3.15 12.68 -6.55
CA ASP A 215 2.51 13.38 -5.43
C ASP A 215 1.66 14.57 -5.88
N GLU A 216 0.94 15.16 -4.92
CA GLU A 216 0.10 16.36 -5.09
C GLU A 216 0.85 17.59 -5.61
N ASN A 217 2.18 17.62 -5.52
CA ASN A 217 3.03 18.70 -6.02
C ASN A 217 3.65 18.36 -7.39
N PHE A 218 3.17 17.30 -8.05
CA PHE A 218 3.67 16.79 -9.32
C PHE A 218 5.13 16.33 -9.26
N ASN A 219 5.61 15.89 -8.10
CA ASN A 219 6.90 15.23 -8.02
C ASN A 219 6.74 13.74 -8.32
N LEU A 220 7.59 13.23 -9.22
CA LEU A 220 7.66 11.81 -9.56
C LEU A 220 8.64 11.10 -8.64
N TYR A 221 8.23 9.95 -8.12
CA TYR A 221 9.07 9.02 -7.35
C TYR A 221 9.15 7.74 -8.15
N ILE A 222 10.37 7.34 -8.50
CA ILE A 222 10.62 6.30 -9.49
C ILE A 222 11.50 5.23 -8.85
N VAL A 223 11.10 3.97 -9.03
CA VAL A 223 11.95 2.81 -8.75
C VAL A 223 12.88 2.60 -9.94
N ASP A 224 14.14 2.99 -9.75
CA ASP A 224 15.21 2.80 -10.73
C ASP A 224 15.90 1.45 -10.45
N GLN A 225 15.22 0.37 -10.87
CA GLN A 225 15.39 -0.99 -10.36
C GLN A 225 16.83 -1.50 -10.51
N ASN A 226 17.40 -1.44 -11.71
CA ASN A 226 18.75 -1.98 -11.94
C ASN A 226 19.84 -1.15 -11.26
N ASN A 227 19.57 0.13 -11.00
CA ASN A 227 20.45 0.99 -10.21
C ASN A 227 20.22 0.84 -8.68
N ASN A 228 19.27 0.00 -8.25
CA ASN A 228 18.92 -0.24 -6.85
C ASN A 228 18.68 1.04 -6.04
N ARG A 229 17.93 1.98 -6.63
CA ARG A 229 17.68 3.28 -6.01
C ARG A 229 16.26 3.79 -6.24
N ILE A 230 15.81 4.65 -5.34
CA ILE A 230 14.59 5.44 -5.47
C ILE A 230 14.99 6.87 -5.78
N VAL A 231 14.46 7.41 -6.88
CA VAL A 231 14.82 8.75 -7.34
C VAL A 231 13.57 9.62 -7.42
N LYS A 232 13.71 10.88 -7.00
CA LYS A 232 12.68 11.90 -7.10
C LYS A 232 13.01 12.89 -8.21
N TRP A 233 12.09 13.09 -9.14
CA TRP A 233 12.08 14.23 -10.05
C TRP A 233 11.05 15.24 -9.56
N THR A 234 11.47 16.44 -9.19
CA THR A 234 10.52 17.52 -8.91
C THR A 234 9.89 18.01 -10.21
N SER A 235 8.71 18.62 -10.11
CA SER A 235 8.01 19.13 -11.29
C SER A 235 8.92 20.01 -12.16
N ASN A 236 9.03 19.69 -13.45
CA ASN A 236 9.90 20.35 -14.45
C ASN A 236 11.42 20.28 -14.17
N ALA A 237 11.88 19.40 -13.26
CA ALA A 237 13.30 19.18 -13.06
C ALA A 237 13.95 18.51 -14.28
N THR A 238 15.19 18.90 -14.57
CA THR A 238 16.01 18.29 -15.63
C THR A 238 16.79 17.06 -15.16
N SER A 239 16.83 16.82 -13.85
CA SER A 239 17.55 15.69 -13.23
C SER A 239 16.88 15.30 -11.91
N GLY A 240 17.08 14.04 -11.52
CA GLY A 240 16.56 13.47 -10.30
C GLY A 240 17.46 13.69 -9.08
N THR A 241 16.87 13.51 -7.92
CA THR A 241 17.56 13.44 -6.63
C THR A 241 17.38 12.04 -6.06
N VAL A 242 18.48 11.36 -5.73
CA VAL A 242 18.43 10.03 -5.10
C VAL A 242 17.92 10.17 -3.67
N LEU A 243 16.80 9.51 -3.36
CA LEU A 243 16.20 9.52 -2.02
C LEU A 243 16.67 8.34 -1.18
N ILE A 244 16.82 7.18 -1.81
CA ILE A 244 17.23 5.92 -1.18
C ILE A 244 18.14 5.18 -2.16
N SER A 245 19.31 4.76 -1.69
CA SER A 245 20.25 3.90 -2.42
C SER A 245 21.11 3.19 -1.38
N HIS A 246 20.82 1.92 -1.10
CA HIS A 246 21.45 1.20 0.00
C HIS A 246 21.53 -0.30 -0.27
N SER A 247 22.52 -0.97 0.33
CA SER A 247 22.66 -2.44 0.27
C SER A 247 21.50 -3.24 0.87
N TYR A 248 20.62 -2.61 1.68
CA TYR A 248 19.43 -3.27 2.27
C TYR A 248 18.29 -3.47 1.27
N ILE A 249 18.36 -2.83 0.09
CA ILE A 249 17.48 -3.07 -1.05
C ILE A 249 18.25 -3.78 -2.17
N SER A 250 17.65 -4.76 -2.84
CA SER A 250 18.33 -5.55 -3.91
C SER A 250 17.50 -5.82 -5.14
N ASN A 251 16.17 -5.84 -5.02
CA ASN A 251 15.27 -5.89 -6.16
C ASN A 251 13.96 -5.22 -5.75
N VAL A 252 14.01 -3.90 -5.56
CA VAL A 252 12.78 -3.14 -5.28
C VAL A 252 11.97 -3.07 -6.56
N VAL A 253 10.68 -3.40 -6.47
CA VAL A 253 9.80 -3.41 -7.63
C VAL A 253 8.73 -2.34 -7.50
N GLY A 254 7.95 -2.35 -6.41
CA GLY A 254 6.86 -1.42 -6.15
C GLY A 254 7.22 -0.30 -5.17
N ILE A 255 6.53 0.82 -5.32
CA ILE A 255 6.67 2.02 -4.47
C ILE A 255 5.31 2.59 -4.08
N LEU A 256 5.19 3.07 -2.86
CA LEU A 256 3.99 3.75 -2.37
C LEU A 256 4.37 4.85 -1.37
N LEU A 257 3.90 6.08 -1.57
CA LEU A 257 4.11 7.16 -0.60
C LEU A 257 3.29 6.85 0.66
N ASP A 258 3.86 7.11 1.84
CA ASP A 258 3.09 7.10 3.07
C ASP A 258 2.14 8.32 3.10
N PRO A 259 0.80 8.12 3.12
CA PRO A 259 -0.15 9.23 3.07
C PRO A 259 -0.08 10.15 4.31
N TYR A 260 0.56 9.73 5.39
CA TYR A 260 0.72 10.52 6.62
C TYR A 260 2.11 11.15 6.76
N SER A 261 2.98 10.95 5.77
CA SER A 261 4.34 11.45 5.80
C SER A 261 4.77 12.04 4.47
N SER A 262 5.28 13.26 4.50
CA SER A 262 5.90 13.87 3.33
C SER A 262 7.31 13.34 3.03
N ASN A 263 7.85 12.43 3.86
CA ASN A 263 9.23 11.96 3.75
C ASN A 263 9.42 10.45 3.87
N GLN A 264 8.36 9.65 3.75
CA GLN A 264 8.45 8.18 3.86
C GLN A 264 7.79 7.48 2.68
N VAL A 265 8.33 6.30 2.35
CA VAL A 265 7.80 5.40 1.32
C VAL A 265 7.77 3.97 1.79
N TYR A 266 6.78 3.23 1.33
CA TYR A 266 6.79 1.78 1.29
C TYR A 266 7.45 1.30 0.01
N LEU A 267 8.30 0.28 0.14
CA LEU A 267 9.03 -0.36 -0.95
C LEU A 267 8.84 -1.87 -0.87
N SER A 268 8.51 -2.52 -1.97
CA SER A 268 8.50 -3.99 -2.06
C SER A 268 9.85 -4.49 -2.59
N ASP A 269 10.66 -5.11 -1.73
CA ASP A 269 11.87 -5.82 -2.15
C ASP A 269 11.51 -7.28 -2.44
N ASN A 270 11.24 -7.52 -3.72
CA ASN A 270 10.79 -8.81 -4.23
C ASN A 270 11.81 -9.92 -3.90
N SER A 271 13.10 -9.67 -4.07
CA SER A 271 14.16 -10.67 -3.83
C SER A 271 14.41 -10.99 -2.36
N ARG A 272 14.06 -10.07 -1.46
CA ARG A 272 14.21 -10.26 -0.01
C ARG A 272 12.92 -10.66 0.69
N ASN A 273 11.83 -10.84 -0.05
CA ASN A 273 10.52 -11.22 0.49
C ASN A 273 10.03 -10.26 1.59
N LYS A 274 10.22 -8.94 1.37
CA LYS A 274 9.97 -7.91 2.39
C LYS A 274 9.30 -6.68 1.81
N ILE A 275 8.48 -6.05 2.62
CA ILE A 275 8.10 -4.64 2.45
C ILE A 275 8.87 -3.80 3.48
N TYR A 276 9.44 -2.69 3.03
CA TYR A 276 10.10 -1.71 3.89
C TYR A 276 9.31 -0.42 3.96
N LEU A 277 9.16 0.17 5.15
CA LEU A 277 8.84 1.59 5.30
C LEU A 277 10.16 2.34 5.52
N TRP A 278 10.45 3.33 4.69
CA TRP A 278 11.75 3.99 4.67
C TRP A 278 11.62 5.51 4.57
N ALA A 279 12.25 6.22 5.52
CA ALA A 279 12.37 7.69 5.49
C ALA A 279 13.49 8.17 4.55
N PHE A 280 13.20 9.15 3.69
CA PHE A 280 14.17 9.67 2.72
C PHE A 280 15.48 10.11 3.40
N GLY A 281 16.62 9.66 2.86
CA GLY A 281 17.95 9.93 3.42
C GLY A 281 18.33 9.11 4.66
N ALA A 282 17.44 8.28 5.22
CA ALA A 282 17.78 7.41 6.33
C ALA A 282 18.71 6.25 5.91
N SER A 283 19.59 5.81 6.81
CA SER A 283 20.52 4.71 6.59
C SER A 283 19.89 3.31 6.71
N ALA A 284 18.67 3.20 7.23
CA ALA A 284 17.97 1.94 7.41
C ALA A 284 16.45 2.16 7.35
N PRO A 285 15.67 1.12 7.00
CA PRO A 285 14.21 1.20 7.01
C PRO A 285 13.68 1.32 8.45
N SER A 286 12.61 2.08 8.62
CA SER A 286 11.90 2.26 9.88
C SER A 286 11.07 1.02 10.25
N VAL A 287 10.55 0.30 9.25
CA VAL A 287 9.78 -0.94 9.42
C VAL A 287 10.19 -1.96 8.35
N SER A 288 10.19 -3.23 8.72
CA SER A 288 10.38 -4.37 7.81
C SER A 288 9.24 -5.36 8.03
N LEU A 289 8.38 -5.54 7.03
CA LEU A 289 7.23 -6.45 7.06
C LEU A 289 7.55 -7.71 6.24
N SER A 290 7.21 -8.87 6.80
CA SER A 290 7.27 -10.16 6.08
C SER A 290 6.35 -11.22 6.65
N GLN A 291 5.95 -11.11 7.93
CA GLN A 291 5.12 -12.11 8.59
C GLN A 291 3.66 -12.02 8.12
N VAL A 292 3.02 -13.17 7.98
CA VAL A 292 1.62 -13.32 7.56
C VAL A 292 0.96 -14.38 8.43
N ASN A 293 -0.19 -14.07 9.01
CA ASN A 293 -0.99 -15.02 9.77
C ASN A 293 -1.78 -15.90 8.79
N SER A 294 -1.15 -16.97 8.32
CA SER A 294 -1.69 -17.88 7.31
C SER A 294 -1.28 -19.32 7.60
N THR A 295 -2.14 -20.25 7.22
CA THR A 295 -1.89 -21.69 7.28
C THR A 295 -1.16 -22.23 6.04
N SER A 296 -1.16 -21.49 4.92
CA SER A 296 -0.48 -21.90 3.67
C SER A 296 0.99 -21.52 3.68
N SER A 297 1.29 -20.26 4.02
CA SER A 297 2.64 -19.71 4.12
C SER A 297 2.65 -18.54 5.10
N ALA A 298 3.44 -18.65 6.16
CA ALA A 298 3.51 -17.67 7.24
C ALA A 298 4.33 -16.42 6.90
N THR A 299 4.87 -16.32 5.68
CA THR A 299 5.66 -15.17 5.23
C THR A 299 5.33 -14.75 3.80
N LEU A 300 5.64 -13.50 3.46
CA LEU A 300 5.66 -13.04 2.07
C LEU A 300 6.68 -13.85 1.24
N ASN A 301 6.43 -13.92 -0.07
CA ASN A 301 7.29 -14.55 -1.07
C ASN A 301 7.14 -13.80 -2.42
N GLY A 302 8.17 -13.04 -2.79
CA GLY A 302 8.16 -12.22 -4.00
C GLY A 302 7.11 -11.10 -4.01
N PRO A 303 6.99 -10.24 -2.96
CA PRO A 303 6.00 -9.16 -3.00
C PRO A 303 6.31 -8.17 -4.13
N ILE A 304 5.27 -7.69 -4.83
CA ILE A 304 5.40 -6.72 -5.93
C ILE A 304 4.51 -5.50 -5.68
N GLY A 305 3.27 -5.51 -6.19
CA GLY A 305 2.39 -4.35 -6.11
C GLY A 305 1.95 -4.09 -4.68
N ILE A 306 1.93 -2.81 -4.32
CA ILE A 306 1.56 -2.35 -2.99
C ILE A 306 0.62 -1.15 -3.09
N VAL A 307 -0.45 -1.14 -2.29
CA VAL A 307 -1.43 -0.05 -2.30
C VAL A 307 -2.05 0.15 -0.92
N TYR A 308 -2.57 1.34 -0.67
CA TYR A 308 -3.38 1.64 0.51
C TYR A 308 -4.86 1.62 0.19
N ASP A 309 -5.67 1.15 1.15
CA ASP A 309 -7.09 1.51 1.18
C ASP A 309 -7.32 2.88 1.85
N SER A 310 -8.56 3.37 1.80
CA SER A 310 -8.96 4.62 2.45
C SER A 310 -8.91 4.60 3.99
N PHE A 311 -8.63 3.44 4.60
CA PHE A 311 -8.43 3.26 6.04
C PHE A 311 -6.96 3.09 6.42
N ASN A 312 -6.05 3.27 5.46
CA ASN A 312 -4.60 3.13 5.61
C ASN A 312 -4.11 1.70 5.90
N ASN A 313 -4.87 0.68 5.50
CA ASN A 313 -4.34 -0.68 5.49
C ASN A 313 -3.53 -0.89 4.21
N LEU A 314 -2.32 -1.44 4.35
CA LEU A 314 -1.42 -1.72 3.24
C LEU A 314 -1.78 -3.08 2.65
N TYR A 315 -1.98 -3.16 1.34
CA TYR A 315 -2.20 -4.40 0.61
C TYR A 315 -1.00 -4.71 -0.25
N VAL A 316 -0.65 -5.99 -0.31
CA VAL A 316 0.54 -6.48 -0.98
C VAL A 316 0.13 -7.62 -1.90
N ALA A 317 0.47 -7.51 -3.18
CA ALA A 317 0.48 -8.65 -4.09
C ALA A 317 1.64 -9.58 -3.71
N ASP A 318 1.32 -10.68 -3.03
CA ASP A 318 2.27 -11.67 -2.54
C ASP A 318 2.46 -12.75 -3.61
N GLN A 319 3.21 -12.36 -4.66
CA GLN A 319 3.21 -12.99 -5.98
C GLN A 319 3.35 -14.51 -5.92
N ASN A 320 4.42 -15.02 -5.31
CA ASN A 320 4.73 -16.45 -5.37
C ASN A 320 3.90 -17.30 -4.40
N ASN A 321 3.09 -16.65 -3.56
CA ASN A 321 2.08 -17.31 -2.73
C ASN A 321 0.66 -17.17 -3.33
N ASP A 322 0.53 -16.64 -4.55
CA ASP A 322 -0.73 -16.50 -5.30
C ASP A 322 -1.85 -15.79 -4.53
N ARG A 323 -1.51 -14.80 -3.71
CA ARG A 323 -2.46 -14.14 -2.80
C ARG A 323 -2.24 -12.64 -2.67
N VAL A 324 -3.23 -11.97 -2.10
CA VAL A 324 -3.10 -10.59 -1.62
C VAL A 324 -3.13 -10.60 -0.10
N VAL A 325 -2.17 -9.90 0.51
CA VAL A 325 -2.02 -9.81 1.97
C VAL A 325 -2.29 -8.37 2.41
N MET A 326 -3.11 -8.21 3.44
CA MET A 326 -3.40 -6.93 4.09
C MET A 326 -2.60 -6.80 5.40
N TYR A 327 -1.84 -5.73 5.54
CA TYR A 327 -1.25 -5.27 6.78
C TYR A 327 -2.07 -4.11 7.34
N CYS A 328 -2.68 -4.35 8.49
CA CYS A 328 -3.40 -3.32 9.23
C CYS A 328 -2.46 -2.18 9.64
N VAL A 329 -3.02 -0.99 9.82
CA VAL A 329 -2.29 0.15 10.41
C VAL A 329 -1.57 -0.30 11.68
N ASN A 330 -0.26 -0.05 11.74
CA ASN A 330 0.65 -0.43 12.83
C ASN A 330 0.80 -1.95 13.10
N SER A 331 0.29 -2.83 12.24
CA SER A 331 0.53 -4.27 12.35
C SER A 331 1.81 -4.67 11.62
N SER A 332 2.64 -5.49 12.28
CA SER A 332 3.79 -6.15 11.65
C SER A 332 3.44 -7.51 11.03
N VAL A 333 2.21 -7.99 11.23
CA VAL A 333 1.72 -9.28 10.74
C VAL A 333 0.54 -9.05 9.80
N GLY A 334 0.67 -9.54 8.58
CA GLY A 334 -0.35 -9.44 7.54
C GLY A 334 -1.41 -10.53 7.68
N ILE A 335 -2.55 -10.32 7.03
CA ILE A 335 -3.65 -11.30 6.93
C ILE A 335 -3.98 -11.46 5.44
N PRO A 336 -4.04 -12.69 4.92
CA PRO A 336 -4.48 -12.93 3.55
C PRO A 336 -5.93 -12.51 3.36
N VAL A 337 -6.22 -11.81 2.25
CA VAL A 337 -7.58 -11.31 1.96
C VAL A 337 -8.23 -11.97 0.74
N VAL A 338 -7.43 -12.39 -0.23
CA VAL A 338 -7.83 -13.21 -1.38
C VAL A 338 -6.67 -14.12 -1.82
N GLY A 339 -6.95 -15.27 -2.42
CA GLY A 339 -5.97 -16.17 -3.04
C GLY A 339 -5.68 -17.47 -2.26
N GLU A 340 -6.08 -17.58 -0.99
CA GLU A 340 -5.77 -18.76 -0.18
C GLU A 340 -6.71 -19.96 -0.37
N SER A 341 -7.83 -19.80 -1.08
CA SER A 341 -8.86 -20.84 -1.15
C SER A 341 -9.66 -20.83 -2.45
N GLY A 342 -9.15 -21.49 -3.49
CA GLY A 342 -9.93 -21.87 -4.67
C GLY A 342 -10.69 -20.72 -5.35
N ASN A 343 -10.13 -19.49 -5.28
CA ASN A 343 -10.78 -18.28 -5.75
C ASN A 343 -11.17 -18.38 -7.23
N THR A 344 -12.30 -17.79 -7.60
CA THR A 344 -12.73 -17.66 -8.99
C THR A 344 -13.01 -16.19 -9.31
N PRO A 345 -12.31 -15.53 -10.26
CA PRO A 345 -11.18 -16.07 -10.99
C PRO A 345 -10.02 -16.45 -10.05
N SER A 346 -9.23 -17.44 -10.47
CA SER A 346 -7.95 -17.76 -9.84
C SER A 346 -7.07 -16.52 -9.82
N ILE A 347 -6.33 -16.36 -8.72
CA ILE A 347 -5.18 -15.45 -8.63
C ILE A 347 -3.95 -16.31 -8.94
N ASN A 348 -3.13 -15.89 -9.90
CA ASN A 348 -1.91 -16.58 -10.28
C ASN A 348 -0.80 -15.56 -10.48
N GLN A 349 0.18 -15.57 -9.58
CA GLN A 349 1.29 -14.64 -9.53
C GLN A 349 0.80 -13.19 -9.69
N PRO A 350 0.06 -12.66 -8.71
CA PRO A 350 -0.46 -11.30 -8.79
C PRO A 350 0.70 -10.32 -8.90
N PHE A 351 0.64 -9.43 -9.89
CA PHE A 351 1.64 -8.38 -10.07
C PHE A 351 1.26 -7.13 -9.29
N ASP A 352 -0.01 -6.74 -9.36
CA ASP A 352 -0.47 -5.49 -8.81
C ASP A 352 -1.91 -5.53 -8.29
N VAL A 353 -2.21 -4.61 -7.38
CA VAL A 353 -3.47 -4.49 -6.67
C VAL A 353 -3.95 -3.05 -6.64
N ALA A 354 -5.25 -2.84 -6.82
CA ALA A 354 -5.86 -1.52 -6.77
C ALA A 354 -7.27 -1.58 -6.16
N PHE A 355 -7.81 -0.45 -5.76
CA PHE A 355 -9.16 -0.33 -5.24
C PHE A 355 -10.02 0.62 -6.06
N ASP A 356 -11.29 0.28 -6.23
CA ASP A 356 -12.29 1.27 -6.65
C ASP A 356 -12.83 2.06 -5.45
N SER A 357 -13.64 3.09 -5.71
CA SER A 357 -14.25 3.97 -4.69
C SER A 357 -15.13 3.23 -3.67
N ASN A 358 -15.56 2.00 -3.97
CA ASN A 358 -16.34 1.15 -3.07
C ASN A 358 -15.46 0.13 -2.31
N LEU A 359 -14.14 0.27 -2.40
CA LEU A 359 -13.14 -0.63 -1.83
C LEU A 359 -13.23 -2.08 -2.35
N ASN A 360 -13.73 -2.27 -3.58
CA ASN A 360 -13.57 -3.54 -4.25
C ASN A 360 -12.11 -3.69 -4.67
N LEU A 361 -11.53 -4.87 -4.43
CA LEU A 361 -10.13 -5.17 -4.71
C LEU A 361 -9.99 -5.64 -6.15
N TYR A 362 -9.09 -5.02 -6.91
CA TYR A 362 -8.70 -5.41 -8.26
C TYR A 362 -7.32 -6.03 -8.20
N VAL A 363 -7.11 -7.14 -8.90
CA VAL A 363 -5.86 -7.89 -8.91
C VAL A 363 -5.48 -8.19 -10.36
N ALA A 364 -4.31 -7.72 -10.79
CA ALA A 364 -3.71 -8.11 -12.06
C ALA A 364 -2.88 -9.37 -11.84
N SER A 365 -3.07 -10.38 -12.68
CA SER A 365 -2.43 -11.70 -12.54
C SER A 365 -1.80 -12.16 -13.85
N THR A 366 -0.82 -13.08 -13.76
CA THR A 366 -0.10 -13.64 -14.93
C THR A 366 -1.01 -14.34 -15.93
N ASP A 367 -2.21 -14.74 -15.52
CA ASP A 367 -3.20 -15.40 -16.38
C ASP A 367 -4.06 -14.40 -17.18
N TYR A 368 -3.43 -13.31 -17.66
CA TYR A 368 -3.94 -12.45 -18.75
C TYR A 368 -5.25 -11.71 -18.46
N LYS A 369 -5.51 -11.41 -17.19
CA LYS A 369 -6.77 -10.79 -16.76
C LYS A 369 -6.59 -9.93 -15.51
N VAL A 370 -7.60 -9.12 -15.26
CA VAL A 370 -7.79 -8.41 -13.99
C VAL A 370 -9.06 -8.93 -13.34
N GLY A 371 -8.91 -9.50 -12.15
CA GLY A 371 -10.03 -9.95 -11.30
C GLY A 371 -10.48 -8.84 -10.36
N LYS A 372 -11.80 -8.69 -10.18
CA LYS A 372 -12.41 -7.80 -9.19
C LYS A 372 -13.12 -8.60 -8.12
N TYR A 373 -12.75 -8.40 -6.86
CA TYR A 373 -13.33 -9.03 -5.69
C TYR A 373 -14.14 -8.00 -4.91
N GLN A 374 -15.42 -8.31 -4.69
CA GLN A 374 -16.35 -7.38 -4.05
C GLN A 374 -16.11 -7.33 -2.53
N LYS A 375 -16.09 -6.13 -1.95
CA LYS A 375 -16.07 -5.96 -0.49
C LYS A 375 -17.40 -6.44 0.13
N LEU A 376 -17.32 -7.16 1.25
CA LEU A 376 -18.47 -7.70 2.01
C LEU A 376 -19.05 -6.70 3.02
#